data_AF-A0ABD6BAC1-F1
#
_entry.id   AF-A0ABD6BAC1-F1
#
_cell.length_a   1.000
_cell.length_b   1.000
_cell.length_c   1.000
_cell.angle_alpha   90.00
_cell.angle_beta   90.00
_cell.angle_gamma   90.00
#
_symmetry.space_group_name_H-M   'P 1'
#
loop_
_entity.id
_entity.type
_entity.pdbx_description
1 polymer ?
#
loop_
_entity_poly.entity_id
_entity_poly.type
_entity_poly.pdbx_seq_one_letter_code
_entity_poly.pdbx_strand_id
1 'polypeptide(L)'
;MSADDTQEAREQLIDLAAQFYDQFELGEIPHMSVPTRTKNNIEYDEDKDVWVYGDRESTRSANSVRGARKLLKAVYTIEFLADQLEEDRSSTLRELYYLSESWDNKEAQFSDQDESNGLIEDLEIVSGVTREDFHMRPEESGATIMGPLHLREQTRRGEREIHCQKDVGEGGYQIPNNPDTIDFLDCDADFILAVETGGMRDRLVENGFDEEYNALIVHLKGQPARATRRITRRLHDELDLPVTVFTDGDPWSYRIYGSVAYGSIKSAHLSEYLATPEAQFIGIQPADIVEYDLPTDPLSDSDVNALESELEDPRFQTDYWEEQIELQLDLGKKSEQQALASHGLDFVTETYLPERLGEMGVL
;
A
#
# COMPACT_ATOMS: atom_id res chain seq x y z
N MET A 1 7.71 -14.30 10.17
CA MET A 1 7.81 -13.54 11.44
C MET A 1 8.51 -14.39 12.47
N SER A 2 9.72 -14.01 12.83
CA SER A 2 10.46 -14.67 13.89
C SER A 2 9.94 -14.16 15.24
N ALA A 3 10.07 -14.94 16.31
CA ALA A 3 9.74 -14.47 17.66
C ALA A 3 10.58 -13.25 18.09
N ASP A 4 11.69 -12.97 17.39
CA ASP A 4 12.55 -11.81 17.58
C ASP A 4 11.85 -10.50 17.18
N ASP A 5 11.14 -10.47 16.03
CA ASP A 5 10.52 -9.23 15.50
C ASP A 5 9.43 -8.70 16.45
N THR A 6 8.62 -9.61 17.01
CA THR A 6 7.58 -9.29 18.00
C THR A 6 8.17 -8.83 19.34
N GLN A 7 9.33 -9.37 19.71
CA GLN A 7 10.01 -8.99 20.94
C GLN A 7 10.67 -7.62 20.80
N GLU A 8 11.27 -7.33 19.64
CA GLU A 8 11.84 -6.02 19.32
C GLU A 8 10.76 -4.93 19.25
N ALA A 9 9.62 -5.22 18.60
CA ALA A 9 8.45 -4.35 18.58
C ALA A 9 7.98 -3.96 19.99
N ARG A 10 7.95 -4.94 20.90
CA ARG A 10 7.58 -4.72 22.30
C ARG A 10 8.62 -3.89 23.04
N GLU A 11 9.90 -4.20 22.88
CA GLU A 11 10.99 -3.45 23.54
C GLU A 11 10.96 -1.98 23.14
N GLN A 12 10.77 -1.67 21.86
CA GLN A 12 10.66 -0.29 21.39
C GLN A 12 9.42 0.45 21.94
N LEU A 13 8.28 -0.25 22.06
CA LEU A 13 7.08 0.31 22.70
C LEU A 13 7.31 0.62 24.19
N ILE A 14 8.01 -0.27 24.90
CA ILE A 14 8.36 -0.07 26.31
C ILE A 14 9.39 1.04 26.47
N ASP A 15 10.37 1.14 25.57
CA ASP A 15 11.37 2.21 25.56
C ASP A 15 10.70 3.58 25.33
N LEU A 16 9.70 3.65 24.46
CA LEU A 16 8.90 4.86 24.29
C LEU A 16 8.15 5.23 25.58
N ALA A 17 7.58 4.25 26.28
CA ALA A 17 6.96 4.48 27.58
C ALA A 17 7.97 4.90 28.66
N ALA A 18 9.19 4.35 28.63
CA ALA A 18 10.28 4.71 29.52
C ALA A 18 10.76 6.15 29.29
N GLN A 19 10.85 6.60 28.03
CA GLN A 19 11.15 8.00 27.71
C GLN A 19 10.12 8.97 28.30
N PHE A 20 8.83 8.62 28.28
CA PHE A 20 7.82 9.44 28.95
C PHE A 20 8.04 9.46 30.47
N TYR A 21 8.40 8.32 31.07
CA TYR A 21 8.69 8.23 32.50
C TYR A 21 9.90 9.10 32.90
N ASP A 22 10.97 9.05 32.12
CA ASP A 22 12.17 9.87 32.32
C ASP A 22 11.86 11.37 32.24
N GLN A 23 11.03 11.78 31.28
CA GLN A 23 10.55 13.16 31.17
C GLN A 23 9.75 13.59 32.42
N PHE A 24 8.92 12.70 32.98
CA PHE A 24 8.21 12.97 34.25
C PHE A 24 9.17 13.09 35.43
N GLU A 25 10.18 12.23 35.52
CA GLU A 25 11.17 12.25 36.62
C GLU A 25 12.04 13.52 36.58
N LEU A 26 12.38 13.98 35.38
CA LEU A 26 13.10 15.24 35.15
C LEU A 26 12.26 16.50 35.42
N GLY A 27 10.95 16.36 35.63
CA GLY A 27 10.03 17.47 35.84
C GLY A 27 9.76 18.28 34.57
N GLU A 28 10.07 17.72 33.41
CA GLU A 28 9.80 18.33 32.11
C GLU A 28 8.36 18.03 31.68
N ILE A 29 7.79 18.91 30.85
CA ILE A 29 6.46 18.66 30.29
C ILE A 29 6.62 17.54 29.26
N PRO A 30 5.90 16.41 29.41
CA PRO A 30 6.07 15.30 28.50
C PRO A 30 5.65 15.72 27.10
N HIS A 31 6.48 15.35 26.13
CA HIS A 31 6.28 15.68 24.74
C HIS A 31 6.69 14.52 23.84
N MET A 32 5.94 14.35 22.77
CA MET A 32 6.24 13.39 21.72
C MET A 32 6.43 14.16 20.42
N SER A 33 7.63 14.10 19.84
CA SER A 33 7.89 14.61 18.50
C SER A 33 7.41 13.58 17.48
N VAL A 34 6.54 13.99 16.57
CA VAL A 34 6.06 13.15 15.46
C VAL A 34 6.26 13.94 14.17
N PRO A 35 6.91 13.40 13.12
CA PRO A 35 7.03 14.09 11.84
C PRO A 35 5.66 14.44 11.23
N THR A 36 5.60 15.58 10.54
CA THR A 36 4.35 16.15 10.05
C THR A 36 3.90 15.46 8.75
N ARG A 37 2.70 14.87 8.76
CA ARG A 37 2.07 14.18 7.61
C ARG A 37 1.40 15.12 6.61
N THR A 38 2.17 16.02 5.99
CA THR A 38 1.62 16.94 4.97
C THR A 38 2.40 16.85 3.67
N LYS A 39 1.74 17.13 2.54
CA LYS A 39 2.36 17.18 1.19
C LYS A 39 3.60 18.08 1.14
N ASN A 40 3.70 19.05 2.04
CA ASN A 40 4.81 20.01 2.13
C ASN A 40 5.99 19.51 3.00
N ASN A 41 5.95 18.28 3.52
CA ASN A 41 6.98 17.71 4.38
C ASN A 41 7.46 16.34 3.88
N ILE A 42 7.23 16.02 2.62
CA ILE A 42 7.85 14.86 1.99
C ILE A 42 9.04 15.36 1.17
N GLU A 43 10.17 14.68 1.30
CA GLU A 43 11.39 14.93 0.53
C GLU A 43 11.71 13.64 -0.24
N TYR A 44 12.15 13.79 -1.48
CA TYR A 44 12.60 12.67 -2.30
C TYR A 44 14.03 12.31 -1.87
N ASP A 45 14.24 11.07 -1.47
CA ASP A 45 15.57 10.55 -1.19
C ASP A 45 16.14 9.93 -2.47
N GLU A 46 17.11 10.62 -3.09
CA GLU A 46 17.78 10.18 -4.33
C GLU A 46 18.60 8.89 -4.14
N ASP A 47 19.00 8.53 -2.91
CA ASP A 47 19.77 7.31 -2.66
C ASP A 47 18.86 6.06 -2.57
N LYS A 48 17.58 6.26 -2.20
CA LYS A 48 16.61 5.17 -1.99
C LYS A 48 15.46 5.16 -3.00
N ASP A 49 15.39 6.14 -3.89
CA ASP A 49 14.32 6.37 -4.87
C ASP A 49 12.91 6.38 -4.25
N VAL A 50 12.79 6.78 -2.97
CA VAL A 50 11.52 6.82 -2.25
C VAL A 50 11.31 8.16 -1.56
N TRP A 51 10.02 8.52 -1.41
CA TRP A 51 9.61 9.71 -0.69
C TRP A 51 9.59 9.44 0.81
N VAL A 52 10.45 10.15 1.54
CA VAL A 52 10.57 10.09 3.00
C VAL A 52 10.09 11.40 3.64
N TYR A 53 9.81 11.39 4.95
CA TYR A 53 9.48 12.61 5.66
C TYR A 53 10.72 13.49 5.83
N GLY A 54 10.60 14.77 5.47
CA GLY A 54 11.61 15.78 5.76
C GLY A 54 11.61 16.22 7.23
N ASP A 55 12.43 17.21 7.56
CA ASP A 55 12.77 17.63 8.92
C ASP A 55 11.62 18.23 9.78
N ARG A 56 10.41 18.43 9.23
CA ARG A 56 9.35 19.11 10.00
C ARG A 56 8.65 18.19 10.98
N GLU A 57 9.03 18.31 12.24
CA GLU A 57 8.36 17.64 13.34
C GLU A 57 7.22 18.46 13.95
N SER A 58 6.15 17.76 14.31
CA SER A 58 5.06 18.25 15.14
C SER A 58 5.25 17.74 16.57
N THR A 59 5.64 18.62 17.48
CA THR A 59 5.76 18.29 18.90
C THR A 59 4.38 18.31 19.57
N ARG A 60 3.92 17.15 20.02
CA ARG A 60 2.74 17.00 20.87
C ARG A 60 3.14 17.10 22.33
N SER A 61 2.99 18.28 22.92
CA SER A 61 3.29 18.51 24.35
C SER A 61 2.04 18.43 25.23
N ALA A 62 2.20 17.92 26.46
CA ALA A 62 1.17 17.93 27.49
C ALA A 62 0.86 19.33 28.06
N ASN A 63 1.45 20.40 27.50
CA ASN A 63 1.21 21.78 27.94
C ASN A 63 -0.24 22.24 27.66
N SER A 64 -0.98 21.51 26.81
CA SER A 64 -2.39 21.75 26.53
C SER A 64 -3.26 20.57 26.96
N VAL A 65 -4.50 20.83 27.38
CA VAL A 65 -5.47 19.77 27.74
C VAL A 65 -5.66 18.76 26.60
N ARG A 66 -5.61 19.22 25.34
CA ARG A 66 -5.70 18.34 24.17
C ARG A 66 -4.45 17.46 24.02
N GLY A 67 -3.26 18.02 24.21
CA GLY A 67 -2.01 17.28 24.15
C GLY A 67 -1.88 16.25 25.28
N ALA A 68 -2.26 16.62 26.50
CA ALA A 68 -2.27 15.72 27.64
C ALA A 68 -3.23 14.52 27.44
N ARG A 69 -4.44 14.76 26.90
CA ARG A 69 -5.37 13.68 26.53
C ARG A 69 -4.80 12.76 25.45
N LYS A 70 -4.12 13.31 24.44
CA LYS A 70 -3.49 12.51 23.38
C LYS A 70 -2.36 11.63 23.91
N LEU A 71 -1.52 12.17 24.81
CA LEU A 71 -0.45 11.40 25.44
C LEU A 71 -1.00 10.31 26.37
N LEU A 72 -2.06 10.62 27.12
CA LEU A 72 -2.77 9.62 27.92
C LEU A 72 -3.26 8.46 27.03
N LYS A 73 -3.92 8.77 25.91
CA LYS A 73 -4.36 7.76 24.94
C LYS A 73 -3.19 6.96 24.38
N ALA A 74 -2.08 7.61 24.02
CA ALA A 74 -0.87 6.95 23.56
C ALA A 74 -0.37 5.90 24.55
N VAL A 75 -0.24 6.25 25.83
CA VAL A 75 0.25 5.34 26.88
C VAL A 75 -0.68 4.15 27.07
N TYR A 76 -2.00 4.38 27.13
CA TYR A 76 -2.96 3.27 27.22
C TYR A 76 -2.95 2.36 25.99
N THR A 77 -2.76 2.93 24.79
CA THR A 77 -2.60 2.13 23.57
C THR A 77 -1.30 1.32 23.60
N ILE A 78 -0.19 1.90 24.05
CA ILE A 78 1.09 1.19 24.20
C ILE A 78 0.95 0.01 25.16
N GLU A 79 0.32 0.22 26.33
CA GLU A 79 0.05 -0.84 27.31
C GLU A 79 -0.80 -1.95 26.69
N PHE A 80 -1.89 -1.59 26.01
CA PHE A 80 -2.76 -2.56 25.33
C PHE A 80 -2.02 -3.37 24.25
N LEU A 81 -1.18 -2.72 23.44
CA LEU A 81 -0.38 -3.41 22.42
C LEU A 81 0.66 -4.33 23.05
N ALA A 82 1.34 -3.88 24.10
CA ALA A 82 2.32 -4.70 24.82
C ALA A 82 1.69 -5.96 25.43
N ASP A 83 0.52 -5.85 26.05
CA ASP A 83 -0.23 -6.98 26.60
C ASP A 83 -0.70 -7.94 25.49
N GLN A 84 -1.19 -7.41 24.36
CA GLN A 84 -1.60 -8.22 23.21
C GLN A 84 -0.45 -9.04 22.63
N LEU A 85 0.73 -8.42 22.50
CA LEU A 85 1.93 -9.08 22.01
C LEU A 85 2.38 -10.19 22.97
N GLU A 86 2.24 -9.98 24.29
CA GLU A 86 2.54 -11.00 25.30
C GLU A 86 1.55 -12.18 25.28
N GLU A 87 0.27 -11.91 25.01
CA GLU A 87 -0.76 -12.95 24.87
C GLU A 87 -0.81 -13.62 23.48
N ASP A 88 0.07 -13.22 22.54
CA ASP A 88 0.07 -13.64 21.13
C ASP A 88 -1.31 -13.48 20.45
N ARG A 89 -2.00 -12.39 20.82
CA ARG A 89 -3.31 -12.02 20.25
C ARG A 89 -3.13 -10.99 19.14
N SER A 90 -4.18 -10.89 18.34
CA SER A 90 -4.25 -9.97 17.21
C SER A 90 -5.59 -9.26 17.25
N SER A 91 -5.60 -7.96 17.04
CA SER A 91 -6.81 -7.13 17.02
C SER A 91 -6.87 -6.28 15.76
N THR A 92 -8.08 -5.93 15.35
CA THR A 92 -8.32 -4.99 14.25
C THR A 92 -8.35 -3.55 14.75
N LEU A 93 -8.16 -2.59 13.84
CA LEU A 93 -8.28 -1.16 14.16
C LEU A 93 -9.65 -0.79 14.76
N ARG A 94 -10.73 -1.46 14.32
CA ARG A 94 -12.07 -1.27 14.90
C ARG A 94 -12.22 -1.91 16.27
N GLU A 95 -11.64 -3.08 16.49
CA GLU A 95 -11.64 -3.71 17.81
C GLU A 95 -10.90 -2.84 18.83
N LEU A 96 -9.77 -2.22 18.45
CA LEU A 96 -9.07 -1.26 19.31
C LEU A 96 -9.98 -0.10 19.72
N TYR A 97 -10.77 0.46 18.78
CA TYR A 97 -11.76 1.49 19.07
C TYR A 97 -12.78 1.03 20.12
N TYR A 98 -13.40 -0.15 19.95
CA TYR A 98 -14.38 -0.69 20.91
C TYR A 98 -13.75 -1.08 22.26
N LEU A 99 -12.53 -1.61 22.26
CA LEU A 99 -11.81 -1.96 23.49
C LEU A 99 -11.45 -0.72 24.29
N SER A 100 -11.18 0.40 23.62
CA SER A 100 -10.95 1.68 24.30
C SER A 100 -12.15 2.12 25.13
N GLU A 101 -13.39 1.84 24.71
CA GLU A 101 -14.60 2.16 25.50
C GLU A 101 -14.65 1.40 26.83
N SER A 102 -13.96 0.27 26.91
CA SER A 102 -13.89 -0.57 28.12
C SER A 102 -12.78 -0.14 29.08
N TRP A 103 -11.94 0.83 28.72
CA TRP A 103 -10.90 1.35 29.61
C TRP A 103 -11.51 2.11 30.80
N ASP A 104 -10.90 1.95 31.98
CA ASP A 104 -11.36 2.56 33.23
C ASP A 104 -11.42 4.10 33.17
N ASN A 105 -10.66 4.71 32.25
CA ASN A 105 -10.58 6.15 32.09
C ASN A 105 -11.32 6.64 30.84
N LYS A 106 -12.45 7.34 31.05
CA LYS A 106 -13.25 7.96 29.98
C LYS A 106 -12.48 8.96 29.11
N GLU A 107 -11.46 9.60 29.67
CA GLU A 107 -10.64 10.57 28.95
C GLU A 107 -9.61 9.90 28.01
N ALA A 108 -9.37 8.60 28.19
CA ALA A 108 -8.54 7.78 27.32
C ALA A 108 -9.34 7.08 26.20
N GLN A 109 -10.68 7.20 26.19
CA GLN A 109 -11.52 6.59 25.16
C GLN A 109 -11.36 7.32 23.81
N PHE A 110 -11.35 6.57 22.71
CA PHE A 110 -11.38 7.17 21.37
C PHE A 110 -12.74 7.78 21.09
N SER A 111 -12.75 8.97 20.49
CA SER A 111 -14.00 9.62 20.07
C SER A 111 -14.47 9.10 18.72
N ASP A 112 -13.53 8.76 17.83
CA ASP A 112 -13.78 8.30 16.46
C ASP A 112 -12.67 7.33 16.01
N GLN A 113 -12.95 6.51 15.00
CA GLN A 113 -11.96 5.56 14.42
C GLN A 113 -10.76 6.28 13.77
N ASP A 114 -10.95 7.48 13.25
CA ASP A 114 -9.85 8.29 12.70
C ASP A 114 -8.83 8.66 13.78
N GLU A 115 -9.26 8.79 15.04
CA GLU A 115 -8.37 9.09 16.16
C GLU A 115 -7.51 7.89 16.55
N SER A 116 -8.09 6.68 16.58
CA SER A 116 -7.32 5.44 16.83
C SER A 116 -6.34 5.15 15.69
N ASN A 117 -6.77 5.33 14.44
CA ASN A 117 -5.90 5.16 13.28
C ASN A 117 -4.72 6.14 13.32
N GLY A 118 -4.99 7.42 13.58
CA GLY A 118 -3.96 8.44 13.67
C GLY A 118 -2.93 8.16 14.76
N LEU A 119 -3.37 7.61 15.91
CA LEU A 119 -2.50 7.26 17.03
C LEU A 119 -1.64 6.01 16.73
N ILE A 120 -2.20 4.97 16.13
CA ILE A 120 -1.42 3.78 15.71
C ILE A 120 -0.37 4.18 14.68
N GLU A 121 -0.72 5.03 13.71
CA GLU A 121 0.25 5.58 12.77
C GLU A 121 1.31 6.46 13.47
N ASP A 122 0.96 7.15 14.57
CA ASP A 122 1.94 7.93 15.33
C ASP A 122 2.94 6.99 16.02
N LEU A 123 2.44 5.90 16.62
CA LEU A 123 3.26 4.90 17.29
C LEU A 123 4.16 4.16 16.29
N GLU A 124 3.65 3.81 15.11
CA GLU A 124 4.41 3.19 14.02
C GLU A 124 5.63 4.04 13.61
N ILE A 125 5.45 5.36 13.52
CA ILE A 125 6.55 6.27 13.18
C ILE A 125 7.56 6.41 14.31
N VAL A 126 7.08 6.55 15.55
CA VAL A 126 7.95 6.84 16.70
C VAL A 126 8.74 5.61 17.13
N SER A 127 8.13 4.42 17.03
CA SER A 127 8.84 3.15 17.26
C SER A 127 9.73 2.79 16.07
N GLY A 128 9.30 3.07 14.83
CA GLY A 128 9.97 2.57 13.63
C GLY A 128 9.56 1.14 13.28
N VAL A 129 8.52 0.62 13.93
CA VAL A 129 7.98 -0.73 13.72
C VAL A 129 6.60 -0.64 13.08
N THR A 130 6.31 -1.56 12.17
CA THR A 130 5.04 -1.55 11.44
C THR A 130 3.87 -1.95 12.33
N ARG A 131 2.67 -1.43 12.05
CA ARG A 131 1.47 -1.87 12.77
C ARG A 131 1.19 -3.37 12.62
N GLU A 132 1.62 -3.96 11.51
CA GLU A 132 1.50 -5.40 11.25
C GLU A 132 2.34 -6.21 12.27
N ASP A 133 3.49 -5.69 12.70
CA ASP A 133 4.32 -6.26 13.77
C ASP A 133 3.67 -6.12 15.16
N PHE A 134 2.87 -5.06 15.36
CA PHE A 134 2.02 -4.93 16.56
C PHE A 134 0.81 -5.88 16.57
N HIS A 135 0.75 -6.86 15.66
CA HIS A 135 -0.39 -7.75 15.46
C HIS A 135 -1.71 -7.01 15.17
N MET A 136 -1.62 -5.75 14.70
CA MET A 136 -2.78 -4.97 14.31
C MET A 136 -3.17 -5.30 12.88
N ARG A 137 -4.39 -5.81 12.72
CA ARG A 137 -4.92 -6.23 11.42
C ARG A 137 -5.72 -5.11 10.76
N PRO A 138 -5.46 -4.80 9.49
CA PRO A 138 -6.37 -3.99 8.69
C PRO A 138 -7.70 -4.74 8.49
N GLU A 139 -8.78 -4.00 8.32
CA GLU A 139 -10.08 -4.56 7.94
C GLU A 139 -10.17 -4.86 6.45
N GLU A 140 -9.38 -4.15 5.65
CA GLU A 140 -9.31 -4.36 4.21
C GLU A 140 -8.66 -5.71 3.94
N SER A 141 -9.40 -6.55 3.22
CA SER A 141 -8.87 -7.82 2.74
C SER A 141 -7.78 -7.53 1.72
N GLY A 142 -6.61 -8.15 1.92
CA GLY A 142 -5.54 -8.18 0.92
C GLY A 142 -6.10 -8.63 -0.43
N ALA A 143 -5.47 -8.14 -1.48
CA ALA A 143 -5.94 -8.42 -2.82
C ALA A 143 -5.57 -9.86 -3.25
N THR A 144 -5.67 -10.16 -4.54
CA THR A 144 -5.52 -11.55 -5.02
C THR A 144 -4.32 -11.66 -5.96
N ILE A 145 -3.55 -12.74 -5.81
CA ILE A 145 -2.45 -13.11 -6.71
C ILE A 145 -2.82 -14.39 -7.46
N MET A 146 -2.49 -14.43 -8.74
CA MET A 146 -2.59 -15.63 -9.57
C MET A 146 -1.40 -15.72 -10.52
N GLY A 147 -0.87 -16.92 -10.71
CA GLY A 147 0.23 -17.18 -11.64
C GLY A 147 1.21 -18.23 -11.12
N PRO A 148 2.34 -18.43 -11.82
CA PRO A 148 3.31 -19.50 -11.54
C PRO A 148 4.20 -19.17 -10.34
N LEU A 149 3.57 -19.08 -9.16
CA LEU A 149 4.21 -18.85 -7.87
C LEU A 149 3.91 -20.00 -6.93
N HIS A 150 4.96 -20.56 -6.32
CA HIS A 150 4.87 -21.55 -5.27
C HIS A 150 5.25 -20.91 -3.94
N LEU A 151 4.26 -20.79 -3.06
CA LEU A 151 4.43 -20.15 -1.76
C LEU A 151 4.17 -21.12 -0.62
N ARG A 152 4.85 -20.87 0.50
CA ARG A 152 4.61 -21.53 1.77
C ARG A 152 4.10 -20.50 2.77
N GLU A 153 2.86 -20.68 3.21
CA GLU A 153 2.23 -19.84 4.21
C GLU A 153 2.32 -20.52 5.59
N GLN A 154 2.90 -19.81 6.57
CA GLN A 154 2.83 -20.22 7.97
C GLN A 154 1.51 -19.77 8.59
N THR A 155 0.52 -20.67 8.64
CA THR A 155 -0.76 -20.37 9.31
C THR A 155 -0.74 -20.83 10.77
N ARG A 156 -1.62 -20.25 11.61
CA ARG A 156 -1.86 -20.73 12.99
C ARG A 156 -2.25 -22.21 13.09
N ARG A 157 -2.58 -22.87 11.98
CA ARG A 157 -2.97 -24.30 11.92
C ARG A 157 -1.87 -25.20 11.33
N GLY A 158 -0.72 -24.63 10.95
CA GLY A 158 0.41 -25.35 10.37
C GLY A 158 0.96 -24.66 9.11
N GLU A 159 2.10 -25.16 8.64
CA GLU A 159 2.69 -24.79 7.36
C GLU A 159 1.83 -25.33 6.22
N ARG A 160 1.52 -24.48 5.25
CA ARG A 160 0.79 -24.89 4.04
C ARG A 160 1.55 -24.40 2.81
N GLU A 161 1.94 -25.36 1.98
CA GLU A 161 2.46 -25.10 0.63
C GLU A 161 1.27 -24.97 -0.31
N ILE A 162 1.24 -23.91 -1.11
CA ILE A 162 0.17 -23.59 -2.05
C ILE A 162 0.81 -23.13 -3.36
N HIS A 163 0.43 -23.76 -4.45
CA HIS A 163 0.76 -23.26 -5.78
C HIS A 163 -0.36 -22.34 -6.28
N CYS A 164 -0.01 -21.07 -6.58
CA CYS A 164 -0.93 -20.00 -7.00
C CYS A 164 -1.57 -20.17 -8.39
N GLN A 165 -1.35 -21.32 -9.04
CA GLN A 165 -1.88 -21.66 -10.35
C GLN A 165 -2.69 -22.97 -10.31
N LYS A 166 -2.25 -23.95 -9.51
CA LYS A 166 -2.83 -25.30 -9.49
C LYS A 166 -3.73 -25.56 -8.29
N ASP A 167 -3.45 -24.94 -7.14
CA ASP A 167 -4.15 -25.22 -5.87
C ASP A 167 -5.19 -24.17 -5.50
N VAL A 168 -5.17 -23.02 -6.18
CA VAL A 168 -6.17 -21.96 -6.07
C VAL A 168 -7.10 -22.05 -7.27
N GLY A 169 -8.42 -22.02 -7.04
CA GLY A 169 -9.38 -21.96 -8.15
C GLY A 169 -9.33 -20.61 -8.88
N GLU A 170 -10.32 -20.34 -9.74
CA GLU A 170 -10.49 -19.07 -10.49
C GLU A 170 -10.52 -17.81 -9.58
N GLY A 171 -10.70 -18.00 -8.27
CA GLY A 171 -10.64 -16.95 -7.26
C GLY A 171 -9.23 -16.41 -6.98
N GLY A 172 -8.17 -17.16 -7.31
CA GLY A 172 -6.76 -16.85 -7.02
C GLY A 172 -6.38 -16.97 -5.53
N TYR A 173 -5.10 -16.76 -5.21
CA TYR A 173 -4.60 -16.73 -3.83
C TYR A 173 -4.92 -15.38 -3.18
N GLN A 174 -5.65 -15.39 -2.07
CA GLN A 174 -5.92 -14.18 -1.31
C GLN A 174 -4.73 -13.84 -0.42
N ILE A 175 -4.17 -12.64 -0.59
CA ILE A 175 -3.04 -12.17 0.19
C ILE A 175 -3.46 -12.05 1.67
N PRO A 176 -2.76 -12.72 2.59
CA PRO A 176 -3.01 -12.57 4.02
C PRO A 176 -2.67 -11.15 4.47
N ASN A 177 -3.30 -10.71 5.56
CA ASN A 177 -3.09 -9.37 6.10
C ASN A 177 -1.63 -9.09 6.47
N ASN A 178 -0.88 -10.13 6.86
CA ASN A 178 0.55 -10.05 7.05
C ASN A 178 1.26 -10.86 5.95
N PRO A 179 1.81 -10.20 4.91
CA PRO A 179 2.51 -10.87 3.84
C PRO A 179 3.91 -11.35 4.25
N ASP A 180 4.48 -10.93 5.39
CA ASP A 180 5.82 -11.33 5.85
C ASP A 180 5.85 -12.74 6.49
N THR A 181 4.69 -13.42 6.59
CA THR A 181 4.60 -14.83 6.98
C THR A 181 4.69 -15.79 5.79
N ILE A 182 4.83 -15.25 4.57
CA ILE A 182 4.91 -16.02 3.33
C ILE A 182 6.38 -16.21 2.97
N ASP A 183 6.77 -17.47 2.76
CA ASP A 183 8.06 -17.82 2.17
C ASP A 183 7.84 -18.15 0.69
N PHE A 184 8.62 -17.54 -0.21
CA PHE A 184 8.64 -17.91 -1.62
C PHE A 184 9.57 -19.11 -1.80
N LEU A 185 9.02 -20.21 -2.32
CA LEU A 185 9.79 -21.43 -2.56
C LEU A 185 10.33 -21.47 -3.99
N ASP A 186 9.46 -21.17 -4.95
CA ASP A 186 9.75 -21.25 -6.37
C ASP A 186 8.88 -20.24 -7.12
N CYS A 187 9.44 -19.60 -8.13
CA CYS A 187 8.71 -18.69 -9.00
C CYS A 187 9.27 -18.82 -10.41
N ASP A 188 8.42 -19.24 -11.34
CA ASP A 188 8.73 -19.33 -12.77
C ASP A 188 8.19 -18.11 -13.54
N ALA A 189 7.73 -17.07 -12.84
CA ALA A 189 7.17 -15.89 -13.48
C ALA A 189 8.28 -15.01 -14.08
N ASP A 190 8.01 -14.40 -15.23
CA ASP A 190 8.95 -13.47 -15.87
C ASP A 190 8.69 -12.00 -15.44
N PHE A 191 7.44 -11.66 -15.11
CA PHE A 191 7.06 -10.31 -14.64
C PHE A 191 5.77 -10.31 -13.82
N ILE A 192 5.53 -9.21 -13.10
CA ILE A 192 4.32 -8.99 -12.31
C ILE A 192 3.39 -8.04 -13.07
N LEU A 193 2.13 -8.43 -13.25
CA LEU A 193 1.07 -7.61 -13.84
C LEU A 193 0.03 -7.24 -12.79
N ALA A 194 0.13 -6.02 -12.28
CA ALA A 194 -0.82 -5.46 -11.32
C ALA A 194 -2.04 -4.86 -12.03
N VAL A 195 -3.22 -5.41 -11.82
CA VAL A 195 -4.47 -5.03 -12.50
C VAL A 195 -5.46 -4.43 -11.52
N GLU A 196 -6.01 -3.26 -11.85
CA GLU A 196 -6.98 -2.59 -10.99
C GLU A 196 -8.33 -3.33 -10.90
N THR A 197 -8.94 -3.60 -12.06
CA THR A 197 -10.32 -4.06 -12.13
C THR A 197 -10.43 -5.58 -12.10
N GLY A 198 -11.36 -6.09 -11.28
CA GLY A 198 -11.58 -7.54 -11.16
C GLY A 198 -12.05 -8.18 -12.46
N GLY A 199 -12.84 -7.47 -13.27
CA GLY A 199 -13.29 -7.97 -14.57
C GLY A 199 -12.13 -8.16 -15.56
N MET A 200 -11.12 -7.28 -15.52
CA MET A 200 -9.93 -7.43 -16.36
C MET A 200 -9.05 -8.59 -15.87
N ARG A 201 -8.88 -8.73 -14.55
CA ARG A 201 -8.21 -9.90 -13.94
C ARG A 201 -8.87 -11.21 -14.36
N ASP A 202 -10.18 -11.32 -14.16
CA ASP A 202 -10.93 -12.55 -14.46
C ASP A 202 -10.76 -12.94 -15.92
N ARG A 203 -10.76 -11.96 -16.82
CA ARG A 203 -10.56 -12.18 -18.24
C ARG A 203 -9.14 -12.59 -18.62
N LEU A 204 -8.12 -12.03 -17.98
CA LEU A 204 -6.72 -12.46 -18.19
C LEU A 204 -6.53 -13.92 -17.79
N VAL A 205 -7.16 -14.31 -16.68
CA VAL A 205 -7.17 -15.68 -16.17
C VAL A 205 -7.94 -16.63 -17.09
N GLU A 206 -9.13 -16.22 -17.58
CA GLU A 206 -9.90 -17.02 -18.53
C GLU A 206 -9.15 -17.26 -19.85
N ASN A 207 -8.39 -16.27 -20.31
CA ASN A 207 -7.58 -16.35 -21.52
C ASN A 207 -6.25 -17.10 -21.31
N GLY A 208 -5.87 -17.44 -20.07
CA GLY A 208 -4.64 -18.15 -19.77
C GLY A 208 -3.36 -17.33 -19.97
N PHE A 209 -3.46 -16.00 -19.86
CA PHE A 209 -2.31 -15.09 -20.06
C PHE A 209 -1.17 -15.37 -19.07
N ASP A 210 -1.50 -15.82 -17.85
CA ASP A 210 -0.54 -16.23 -16.84
C ASP A 210 0.30 -17.44 -17.25
N GLU A 211 -0.26 -18.38 -18.02
CA GLU A 211 0.48 -19.56 -18.51
C GLU A 211 1.27 -19.27 -19.79
N GLU A 212 0.76 -18.40 -20.66
CA GLU A 212 1.38 -18.13 -21.97
C GLU A 212 2.63 -17.24 -21.85
N TYR A 213 2.57 -16.23 -20.97
CA TYR A 213 3.63 -15.24 -20.77
C TYR A 213 4.34 -15.35 -19.42
N ASN A 214 4.09 -16.43 -18.67
CA ASN A 214 4.56 -16.61 -17.29
C ASN A 214 4.35 -15.37 -16.42
N ALA A 215 3.18 -14.75 -16.53
CA ALA A 215 2.90 -13.49 -15.84
C ALA A 215 2.29 -13.75 -14.45
N LEU A 216 2.77 -13.03 -13.43
CA LEU A 216 2.14 -13.03 -12.11
C LEU A 216 1.09 -11.93 -12.02
N ILE A 217 -0.19 -12.29 -12.11
CA ILE A 217 -1.31 -11.36 -12.08
C ILE A 217 -1.64 -11.00 -10.62
N VAL A 218 -1.52 -9.72 -10.29
CA VAL A 218 -1.89 -9.17 -8.97
C VAL A 218 -3.10 -8.26 -9.13
N HIS A 219 -4.23 -8.65 -8.59
CA HIS A 219 -5.40 -7.77 -8.52
C HIS A 219 -5.16 -6.68 -7.47
N LEU A 220 -5.46 -5.41 -7.73
CA LEU A 220 -5.33 -4.32 -6.75
C LEU A 220 -6.66 -3.97 -6.06
N LYS A 221 -7.81 -4.16 -6.73
CA LYS A 221 -9.16 -3.76 -6.27
C LYS A 221 -9.27 -2.26 -5.97
N GLY A 222 -8.82 -1.42 -6.90
CA GLY A 222 -8.75 0.03 -6.69
C GLY A 222 -7.53 0.43 -5.87
N GLN A 223 -7.73 1.20 -4.79
CA GLN A 223 -6.63 1.65 -3.95
C GLN A 223 -5.97 0.45 -3.23
N PRO A 224 -4.69 0.15 -3.51
CA PRO A 224 -4.10 -1.09 -3.05
C PRO A 224 -3.82 -1.03 -1.56
N ALA A 225 -4.26 -2.07 -0.85
CA ALA A 225 -3.99 -2.27 0.57
C ALA A 225 -2.48 -2.40 0.84
N ARG A 226 -2.05 -2.09 2.08
CA ARG A 226 -0.63 -2.20 2.47
C ARG A 226 -0.07 -3.61 2.21
N ALA A 227 -0.83 -4.66 2.51
CA ALA A 227 -0.42 -6.03 2.27
C ALA A 227 -0.15 -6.33 0.79
N THR A 228 -0.97 -5.79 -0.12
CA THR A 228 -0.77 -5.91 -1.57
C THR A 228 0.49 -5.18 -2.03
N ARG A 229 0.74 -3.97 -1.54
CA ARG A 229 1.96 -3.23 -1.89
C ARG A 229 3.22 -3.93 -1.37
N ARG A 230 3.16 -4.41 -0.13
CA ARG A 230 4.26 -5.12 0.50
C ARG A 230 4.62 -6.39 -0.27
N ILE A 231 3.63 -7.21 -0.63
CA ILE A 231 3.94 -8.44 -1.37
C ILE A 231 4.46 -8.15 -2.78
N THR A 232 3.92 -7.15 -3.48
CA THR A 232 4.47 -6.71 -4.77
C THR A 232 5.93 -6.27 -4.64
N ARG A 233 6.28 -5.50 -3.60
CA ARG A 233 7.66 -5.10 -3.34
C ARG A 233 8.56 -6.28 -3.00
N ARG A 234 8.09 -7.22 -2.18
CA ARG A 234 8.85 -8.44 -1.84
C ARG A 234 9.10 -9.31 -3.06
N LEU A 235 8.11 -9.47 -3.94
CA LEU A 235 8.28 -10.22 -5.18
C LEU A 235 9.29 -9.54 -6.10
N HIS A 236 9.32 -8.21 -6.14
CA HIS A 236 10.34 -7.46 -6.87
C HIS A 236 11.74 -7.65 -6.25
N ASP A 237 11.90 -7.42 -4.95
CA ASP A 237 13.22 -7.38 -4.30
C ASP A 237 13.82 -8.78 -4.04
N GLU A 238 12.99 -9.80 -3.80
CA GLU A 238 13.45 -11.17 -3.51
C GLU A 238 13.58 -12.03 -4.77
N LEU A 239 12.80 -11.75 -5.82
CA LEU A 239 12.76 -12.54 -7.06
C LEU A 239 13.23 -11.77 -8.30
N ASP A 240 13.64 -10.50 -8.16
CA ASP A 240 14.08 -9.62 -9.24
C ASP A 240 13.05 -9.50 -10.39
N LEU A 241 11.76 -9.58 -10.06
CA LEU A 241 10.68 -9.54 -11.06
C LEU A 241 10.25 -8.11 -11.39
N PRO A 242 10.27 -7.69 -12.67
CA PRO A 242 9.79 -6.38 -13.06
C PRO A 242 8.30 -6.23 -12.75
N VAL A 243 7.94 -5.11 -12.12
CA VAL A 243 6.55 -4.80 -11.76
C VAL A 243 5.94 -3.91 -12.80
N THR A 244 4.80 -4.33 -13.34
CA THR A 244 4.02 -3.55 -14.29
C THR A 244 2.62 -3.30 -13.75
N VAL A 245 2.10 -2.10 -13.96
CA VAL A 245 0.79 -1.68 -13.47
C VAL A 245 -0.11 -1.35 -14.66
N PHE A 246 -1.25 -2.01 -14.69
CA PHE A 246 -2.32 -1.83 -15.65
C PHE A 246 -3.56 -1.30 -14.91
N THR A 247 -3.93 -0.04 -15.16
CA THR A 247 -5.09 0.65 -14.58
C THR A 247 -5.94 1.34 -15.66
N ASP A 248 -7.02 2.00 -15.28
CA ASP A 248 -7.82 2.79 -16.22
C ASP A 248 -7.07 4.08 -16.65
N GLY A 249 -7.52 4.71 -17.73
CA GLY A 249 -7.02 5.99 -18.22
C GLY A 249 -7.69 7.17 -17.52
N ASP A 250 -7.60 7.23 -16.18
CA ASP A 250 -8.18 8.28 -15.37
C ASP A 250 -7.23 8.80 -14.26
N PRO A 251 -7.50 9.98 -13.66
CA PRO A 251 -6.60 10.56 -12.66
C PRO A 251 -6.53 9.71 -11.38
N TRP A 252 -7.61 9.00 -11.05
CA TRP A 252 -7.67 8.15 -9.86
C TRP A 252 -6.76 6.92 -10.00
N SER A 253 -6.65 6.39 -11.21
CA SER A 253 -5.76 5.31 -11.62
C SER A 253 -4.29 5.73 -11.53
N TYR A 254 -3.96 6.96 -11.93
CA TYR A 254 -2.61 7.49 -11.70
C TYR A 254 -2.26 7.56 -10.22
N ARG A 255 -3.22 7.87 -9.34
CA ARG A 255 -3.00 7.80 -7.89
C ARG A 255 -2.84 6.38 -7.36
N ILE A 256 -3.46 5.39 -8.00
CA ILE A 256 -3.26 3.97 -7.70
C ILE A 256 -1.84 3.57 -8.08
N TYR A 257 -1.39 3.92 -9.29
CA TYR A 257 -0.01 3.72 -9.71
C TYR A 257 0.98 4.41 -8.77
N GLY A 258 0.82 5.71 -8.52
CA GLY A 258 1.71 6.48 -7.64
C GLY A 258 1.72 5.95 -6.20
N SER A 259 0.61 5.32 -5.77
CA SER A 259 0.55 4.61 -4.50
C SER A 259 1.42 3.35 -4.44
N VAL A 260 1.57 2.64 -5.56
CA VAL A 260 2.41 1.44 -5.69
C VAL A 260 3.87 1.83 -5.92
N ALA A 261 4.11 2.77 -6.84
CA ALA A 261 5.44 3.19 -7.25
C ALA A 261 6.14 4.04 -6.17
N TYR A 262 5.46 5.06 -5.65
CA TYR A 262 6.06 6.07 -4.75
C TYR A 262 5.56 5.98 -3.31
N GLY A 263 4.62 5.09 -3.03
CA GLY A 263 3.98 4.99 -1.73
C GLY A 263 2.88 6.05 -1.49
N SER A 264 2.30 6.02 -0.29
CA SER A 264 1.27 6.99 0.12
C SER A 264 1.90 8.12 0.92
N ILE A 265 1.47 9.37 0.69
CA ILE A 265 1.88 10.56 1.48
C ILE A 265 1.67 10.33 2.99
N LYS A 266 0.63 9.57 3.36
CA LYS A 266 0.30 9.24 4.76
C LYS A 266 1.20 8.17 5.38
N SER A 267 1.98 7.46 4.56
CA SER A 267 2.86 6.37 5.01
C SER A 267 4.25 6.51 4.39
N ALA A 268 4.73 7.76 4.26
CA ALA A 268 6.02 8.05 3.65
C ALA A 268 7.19 7.40 4.43
N HIS A 269 7.03 7.21 5.75
CA HIS A 269 7.95 6.46 6.60
C HIS A 269 8.05 4.98 6.23
N LEU A 270 7.02 4.42 5.60
CA LEU A 270 6.99 3.05 5.09
C LEU A 270 7.19 2.99 3.57
N SER A 271 7.44 4.10 2.89
CA SER A 271 7.70 4.08 1.45
C SER A 271 8.86 3.16 1.12
N GLU A 272 9.92 3.15 1.94
CA GLU A 272 11.05 2.21 1.79
C GLU A 272 10.63 0.73 1.88
N TYR A 273 9.58 0.44 2.64
CA TYR A 273 9.10 -0.93 2.89
C TYR A 273 7.99 -1.38 1.92
N LEU A 274 7.24 -0.43 1.36
CA LEU A 274 5.99 -0.67 0.63
C LEU A 274 6.02 -0.19 -0.82
N ALA A 275 6.87 0.75 -1.19
CA ALA A 275 6.90 1.35 -2.52
C ALA A 275 7.86 0.58 -3.43
N THR A 276 7.48 0.44 -4.71
CA THR A 276 8.32 -0.18 -5.74
C THR A 276 8.62 0.85 -6.82
N PRO A 277 9.66 1.69 -6.69
CA PRO A 277 9.92 2.80 -7.61
C PRO A 277 10.20 2.34 -9.05
N GLU A 278 10.71 1.12 -9.24
CA GLU A 278 10.94 0.51 -10.56
C GLU A 278 9.67 -0.01 -11.24
N ALA A 279 8.51 0.11 -10.59
CA ALA A 279 7.24 -0.25 -11.21
C ALA A 279 7.01 0.59 -12.48
N GLN A 280 6.60 -0.05 -13.56
CA GLN A 280 6.34 0.61 -14.83
C GLN A 280 4.85 0.69 -15.12
N PHE A 281 4.41 1.81 -15.67
CA PHE A 281 3.03 2.02 -16.07
C PHE A 281 2.79 1.52 -17.50
N ILE A 282 1.98 0.47 -17.67
CA ILE A 282 1.63 -0.05 -19.00
C ILE A 282 0.58 0.85 -19.64
N GLY A 283 -0.49 1.15 -18.90
CA GLY A 283 -1.63 1.87 -19.44
C GLY A 283 -2.94 1.54 -18.72
N ILE A 284 -4.08 2.06 -19.17
CA ILE A 284 -4.27 2.80 -20.44
C ILE A 284 -3.64 4.20 -20.39
N GLN A 285 -2.75 4.49 -21.34
CA GLN A 285 -2.15 5.81 -21.50
C GLN A 285 -3.05 6.75 -22.33
N PRO A 286 -2.99 8.07 -22.11
CA PRO A 286 -3.67 9.05 -22.97
C PRO A 286 -3.33 8.90 -24.46
N ALA A 287 -2.08 8.56 -24.77
CA ALA A 287 -1.66 8.25 -26.14
C ALA A 287 -2.38 7.01 -26.72
N ASP A 288 -2.58 5.96 -25.91
CA ASP A 288 -3.28 4.73 -26.33
C ASP A 288 -4.72 5.03 -26.78
N ILE A 289 -5.38 5.96 -26.09
CA ILE A 289 -6.75 6.35 -26.40
C ILE A 289 -6.85 6.85 -27.85
N VAL A 290 -5.84 7.59 -28.31
CA VAL A 290 -5.78 8.15 -29.67
C VAL A 290 -5.33 7.10 -30.69
N GLU A 291 -4.34 6.28 -30.35
CA GLU A 291 -3.78 5.27 -31.25
C GLU A 291 -4.76 4.12 -31.53
N TYR A 292 -5.47 3.66 -30.50
CA TYR A 292 -6.40 2.54 -30.59
C TYR A 292 -7.86 2.95 -30.82
N ASP A 293 -8.17 4.24 -30.93
CA ASP A 293 -9.52 4.81 -31.11
C ASP A 293 -10.55 4.22 -30.12
N LEU A 294 -10.15 4.17 -28.84
CA LEU A 294 -10.95 3.54 -27.80
C LEU A 294 -12.24 4.33 -27.52
N PRO A 295 -13.31 3.65 -27.08
CA PRO A 295 -14.46 4.32 -26.48
C PRO A 295 -14.02 5.24 -25.33
N THR A 296 -14.39 6.52 -25.43
CA THR A 296 -14.02 7.54 -24.45
C THR A 296 -15.22 8.24 -23.86
N ASP A 297 -15.12 8.59 -22.58
CA ASP A 297 -16.01 9.52 -21.89
C ASP A 297 -15.34 10.88 -21.70
N PRO A 298 -16.10 11.99 -21.67
CA PRO A 298 -15.54 13.30 -21.36
C PRO A 298 -15.07 13.38 -19.90
N LEU A 299 -14.01 14.15 -19.65
CA LEU A 299 -13.56 14.47 -18.30
C LEU A 299 -14.59 15.35 -17.57
N SER A 300 -14.79 15.10 -16.29
CA SER A 300 -15.57 15.98 -15.42
C SER A 300 -14.72 17.11 -14.84
N ASP A 301 -15.36 18.18 -14.35
CA ASP A 301 -14.65 19.27 -13.67
C ASP A 301 -13.81 18.75 -12.48
N SER A 302 -14.27 17.70 -11.79
CA SER A 302 -13.53 17.09 -10.68
C SER A 302 -12.27 16.36 -11.16
N ASP A 303 -12.31 15.77 -12.36
CA ASP A 303 -11.18 15.05 -12.94
C ASP A 303 -10.10 16.04 -13.39
N VAL A 304 -10.50 17.15 -14.01
CA VAL A 304 -9.57 18.24 -14.40
C VAL A 304 -8.85 18.81 -13.19
N ASN A 305 -9.58 19.13 -12.11
CA ASN A 305 -8.97 19.60 -10.86
C ASN A 305 -8.02 18.55 -10.24
N ALA A 306 -8.31 17.25 -10.42
CA ALA A 306 -7.45 16.19 -9.92
C ALA A 306 -6.13 16.11 -10.72
N LEU A 307 -6.20 16.22 -12.05
CA LEU A 307 -5.03 16.24 -12.94
C LEU A 307 -4.15 17.48 -12.69
N GLU A 308 -4.76 18.66 -12.54
CA GLU A 308 -4.03 19.88 -12.16
C GLU A 308 -3.32 19.69 -10.81
N SER A 309 -3.98 19.09 -9.83
CA SER A 309 -3.36 18.77 -8.55
C SER A 309 -2.26 17.70 -8.64
N GLU A 310 -2.25 16.86 -9.68
CA GLU A 310 -1.23 15.84 -9.91
C GLU A 310 0.02 16.44 -10.56
N LEU A 311 -0.14 17.43 -11.45
CA LEU A 311 0.99 18.24 -11.97
C LEU A 311 1.71 19.01 -10.85
N GLU A 312 0.98 19.48 -9.84
CA GLU A 312 1.56 20.11 -8.66
C GLU A 312 2.20 19.10 -7.68
N ASP A 313 1.93 17.81 -7.81
CA ASP A 313 2.45 16.78 -6.93
C ASP A 313 3.87 16.38 -7.39
N PRO A 314 4.89 16.54 -6.55
CA PRO A 314 6.27 16.32 -6.98
C PRO A 314 6.57 14.85 -7.29
N ARG A 315 5.68 13.91 -6.93
CA ARG A 315 5.75 12.49 -7.32
C ARG A 315 5.51 12.24 -8.81
N PHE A 316 4.82 13.15 -9.48
CA PHE A 316 4.49 13.04 -10.91
C PHE A 316 5.23 14.07 -11.78
N GLN A 317 6.20 14.81 -11.20
CA GLN A 317 7.04 15.79 -11.91
C GLN A 317 8.21 15.13 -12.65
N THR A 318 7.89 14.14 -13.47
CA THR A 318 8.84 13.57 -14.45
C THR A 318 8.38 13.94 -15.84
N ASP A 319 9.31 14.14 -16.77
CA ASP A 319 9.03 14.52 -18.16
C ASP A 319 7.94 13.63 -18.80
N TYR A 320 7.96 12.33 -18.51
CA TYR A 320 6.95 11.38 -18.99
C TYR A 320 5.55 11.65 -18.44
N TRP A 321 5.42 11.76 -17.11
CA TRP A 321 4.11 11.98 -16.46
C TRP A 321 3.54 13.36 -16.77
N GLU A 322 4.36 14.40 -16.84
CA GLU A 322 3.92 15.74 -17.27
C GLU A 322 3.36 15.71 -18.68
N GLU A 323 4.07 15.10 -19.64
CA GLU A 323 3.59 14.98 -21.03
C GLU A 323 2.28 14.21 -21.13
N GLN A 324 2.15 13.07 -20.42
CA GLN A 324 0.91 12.28 -20.45
C GLN A 324 -0.27 13.03 -19.80
N ILE A 325 -0.06 13.69 -18.65
CA ILE A 325 -1.13 14.43 -17.96
C ILE A 325 -1.58 15.64 -18.79
N GLU A 326 -0.64 16.38 -19.38
CA GLU A 326 -0.96 17.48 -20.31
C GLU A 326 -1.72 16.99 -21.53
N LEU A 327 -1.30 15.87 -22.13
CA LEU A 327 -2.00 15.25 -23.26
C LEU A 327 -3.43 14.86 -22.88
N GLN A 328 -3.65 14.33 -21.68
CA GLN A 328 -4.98 13.98 -21.18
C GLN A 328 -5.87 15.22 -21.00
N LEU A 329 -5.31 16.31 -20.47
CA LEU A 329 -6.01 17.59 -20.32
C LEU A 329 -6.40 18.19 -21.68
N ASP A 330 -5.51 18.11 -22.67
CA ASP A 330 -5.75 18.58 -24.03
C ASP A 330 -6.81 17.74 -24.75
N LEU A 331 -6.78 16.41 -24.58
CA LEU A 331 -7.76 15.49 -25.15
C LEU A 331 -9.15 15.63 -24.50
N GLY A 332 -9.20 15.97 -23.21
CA GLY A 332 -10.45 16.16 -22.48
C GLY A 332 -11.27 14.88 -22.30
N LYS A 333 -10.63 13.71 -22.40
CA LYS A 333 -11.27 12.39 -22.47
C LYS A 333 -10.66 11.43 -21.46
N LYS A 334 -11.43 10.42 -21.04
CA LYS A 334 -10.98 9.28 -20.25
C LYS A 334 -11.42 7.97 -20.90
N SER A 335 -10.75 6.88 -20.58
CA SER A 335 -11.09 5.54 -21.08
C SER A 335 -10.91 4.49 -20.00
N GLU A 336 -11.81 3.51 -19.98
CA GLU A 336 -11.75 2.36 -19.06
C GLU A 336 -10.94 1.23 -19.68
N GLN A 337 -10.29 0.39 -18.87
CA GLN A 337 -9.61 -0.85 -19.31
C GLN A 337 -10.53 -1.74 -20.13
N GLN A 338 -11.80 -1.79 -19.75
CA GLN A 338 -12.80 -2.60 -20.43
C GLN A 338 -13.16 -2.04 -21.82
N ALA A 339 -12.81 -0.79 -22.14
CA ALA A 339 -13.03 -0.22 -23.46
C ALA A 339 -12.25 -0.99 -24.54
N LEU A 340 -11.10 -1.58 -24.20
CA LEU A 340 -10.34 -2.46 -25.10
C LEU A 340 -11.14 -3.72 -25.52
N ALA A 341 -12.13 -4.13 -24.72
CA ALA A 341 -13.05 -5.22 -25.07
C ALA A 341 -13.87 -4.93 -26.34
N SER A 342 -14.05 -3.66 -26.69
CA SER A 342 -14.82 -3.26 -27.87
C SER A 342 -14.20 -3.74 -29.19
N HIS A 343 -12.87 -3.95 -29.21
CA HIS A 343 -12.13 -4.47 -30.36
C HIS A 343 -12.04 -6.00 -30.39
N GLY A 344 -12.50 -6.68 -29.33
CA GLY A 344 -12.48 -8.13 -29.21
C GLY A 344 -12.19 -8.57 -27.77
N LEU A 345 -12.71 -9.74 -27.38
CA LEU A 345 -12.45 -10.31 -26.06
C LEU A 345 -10.97 -10.76 -25.89
N ASP A 346 -10.29 -11.02 -26.99
CA ASP A 346 -8.90 -11.51 -26.97
C ASP A 346 -7.89 -10.40 -27.32
N PHE A 347 -8.36 -9.23 -27.77
CA PHE A 347 -7.51 -8.13 -28.22
C PHE A 347 -6.52 -7.64 -27.15
N VAL A 348 -6.95 -7.64 -25.89
CA VAL A 348 -6.10 -7.20 -24.78
C VAL A 348 -4.92 -8.14 -24.56
N THR A 349 -5.18 -9.45 -24.62
CA THR A 349 -4.18 -10.49 -24.35
C THR A 349 -3.31 -10.79 -25.57
N GLU A 350 -3.84 -10.69 -26.79
CA GLU A 350 -3.13 -11.05 -28.01
C GLU A 350 -2.37 -9.87 -28.65
N THR A 351 -2.87 -8.64 -28.51
CA THR A 351 -2.28 -7.46 -29.18
C THR A 351 -1.75 -6.44 -28.19
N TYR A 352 -2.62 -5.89 -27.34
CA TYR A 352 -2.28 -4.71 -26.54
C TYR A 352 -1.18 -4.98 -25.49
N LEU A 353 -1.36 -6.01 -24.64
CA LEU A 353 -0.38 -6.32 -23.60
C LEU A 353 0.97 -6.77 -24.19
N PRO A 354 1.04 -7.69 -25.17
CA PRO A 354 2.33 -8.11 -25.73
C PRO A 354 3.08 -6.99 -26.46
N GLU A 355 2.38 -6.12 -27.21
CA GLU A 355 3.02 -4.98 -27.89
C GLU A 355 3.61 -4.00 -26.88
N ARG A 356 2.85 -3.64 -25.84
CA ARG A 356 3.31 -2.69 -24.82
C ARG A 356 4.42 -3.27 -23.94
N LEU A 357 4.26 -4.50 -23.47
CA LEU A 357 5.30 -5.19 -22.69
C LEU A 357 6.60 -5.34 -23.49
N GLY A 358 6.51 -5.59 -24.81
CA GLY A 358 7.67 -5.64 -25.68
C GLY A 358 8.34 -4.28 -25.90
N GLU A 359 7.58 -3.19 -26.05
CA GLU A 359 8.12 -1.83 -26.13
C GLU A 359 8.81 -1.39 -24.84
N MET A 360 8.30 -1.84 -23.69
CA MET A 360 8.85 -1.57 -22.37
C MET A 360 10.06 -2.46 -22.04
N GLY A 361 10.34 -3.48 -22.85
CA GLY A 361 11.45 -4.42 -22.67
C GLY A 361 11.24 -5.41 -21.52
N VAL A 362 9.98 -5.65 -21.15
CA VAL A 362 9.57 -6.61 -20.10
C VAL A 362 9.43 -8.03 -20.67
N LEU A 363 9.19 -8.16 -21.98
CA LEU A 363 9.11 -9.42 -22.75
C LEU A 363 10.29 -9.65 -23.70
#